data_AF-A0A943L5K8-F1
#
_entry.id   AF-A0A943L5K8-F1
#
_cell.length_a   1.000
_cell.length_b   1.000
_cell.length_c   1.000
_cell.angle_alpha   90.00
_cell.angle_beta   90.00
_cell.angle_gamma   90.00
#
_symmetry.space_group_name_H-M   'P 1'
#
loop_
_entity.id
_entity.type
_entity.pdbx_description
1 polymer ?
#
loop_
_entity_poly.entity_id
_entity_poly.type
_entity_poly.pdbx_seq_one_letter_code
_entity_poly.pdbx_strand_id
1 'polypeptide(L)' 'AFMKKIVSVIYEKGYSDWSNILKKNDKDLFDKYYSFILYGAIGLIDYWLKNGLKESPEYMAMLTENIILNGLKSVNLINS' A
#
# COMPACT_ATOMS: atom_id res chain seq x y z
N ALA A 1 -3.01 -11.67 -14.02
CA ALA A 1 -2.74 -10.67 -15.08
C ALA A 1 -3.11 -9.24 -14.63
N PHE A 2 -4.32 -9.01 -14.11
CA PHE A 2 -4.79 -7.69 -13.66
C PHE A 2 -3.98 -7.08 -12.50
N MET A 3 -3.79 -7.83 -11.42
CA MET A 3 -3.00 -7.35 -10.26
C MET A 3 -1.58 -6.94 -10.63
N LYS A 4 -0.86 -7.74 -11.41
CA LYS A 4 0.51 -7.40 -11.86
C LYS A 4 0.57 -6.06 -12.61
N LYS A 5 -0.47 -5.71 -13.36
CA LYS A 5 -0.56 -4.47 -14.15
C LYS A 5 -0.89 -3.25 -13.28
N ILE A 6 -1.74 -3.43 -12.26
CA ILE A 6 -1.97 -2.40 -11.22
C ILE A 6 -0.68 -2.13 -10.45
N VAL A 7 0.00 -3.20 -10.05
CA VAL A 7 1.26 -3.13 -9.31
C VAL A 7 2.35 -2.38 -10.09
N SER A 8 2.50 -2.64 -11.39
CA SER A 8 3.49 -1.92 -12.21
C SER A 8 3.17 -0.43 -12.34
N VAL A 9 1.90 -0.05 -12.51
CA VAL A 9 1.49 1.37 -12.60
C VAL A 9 1.72 2.10 -11.26
N ILE A 10 1.44 1.44 -10.14
CA ILE A 10 1.70 1.98 -8.80
C ILE A 10 3.22 2.12 -8.55
N TYR A 11 4.03 1.18 -9.04
CA TYR A 11 5.50 1.26 -8.94
C TYR A 11 6.06 2.47 -9.67
N GLU A 12 5.71 2.62 -10.95
CA GLU A 12 6.26 3.67 -11.80
C GLU A 12 5.88 5.06 -11.29
N LYS A 13 4.61 5.24 -10.90
CA LYS A 13 4.14 6.49 -10.31
C LYS A 13 4.78 6.75 -8.95
N GLY A 14 4.84 5.73 -8.09
CA GLY A 14 5.44 5.82 -6.76
C GLY A 14 6.93 6.16 -6.80
N TYR A 15 7.70 5.62 -7.75
CA TYR A 15 9.13 5.92 -7.88
C TYR A 15 9.38 7.35 -8.37
N SER A 16 8.62 7.80 -9.37
CA SER A 16 8.66 9.19 -9.85
C SER A 16 8.36 10.17 -8.72
N ASP A 17 7.33 9.90 -7.92
CA ASP A 17 6.96 10.75 -6.78
C ASP A 17 8.03 10.72 -5.68
N TRP A 18 8.59 9.54 -5.36
CA TRP A 18 9.66 9.37 -4.37
C TRP A 18 10.93 10.13 -4.74
N SER A 19 11.41 10.05 -5.99
CA SER A 19 12.62 10.76 -6.41
C SER A 19 12.44 12.27 -6.37
N ASN A 20 11.23 12.75 -6.68
CA ASN A 20 10.89 14.17 -6.66
C ASN A 20 10.73 14.73 -5.24
N ILE A 21 10.09 13.97 -4.35
CA ILE A 21 9.76 14.43 -2.98
C ILE A 21 10.98 14.35 -2.05
N LEU A 22 11.73 13.25 -2.10
CA LEU A 22 12.80 13.02 -1.11
C LEU A 22 14.16 13.55 -1.56
N LYS A 23 14.31 14.00 -2.82
CA LYS A 23 15.58 14.43 -3.45
C LYS A 23 16.75 13.45 -3.17
N LYS A 24 16.41 12.19 -2.90
CA LYS A 24 17.33 11.11 -2.55
C LYS A 24 17.25 10.06 -3.64
N ASN A 25 18.36 9.88 -4.36
CA ASN A 25 18.53 8.79 -5.32
C ASN A 25 18.91 7.48 -4.62
N ASP A 26 18.25 7.15 -3.51
CA ASP A 26 18.46 5.88 -2.82
C ASP A 26 17.41 4.87 -3.29
N LYS A 27 17.70 4.29 -4.46
CA LYS A 27 16.84 3.31 -5.11
C LYS A 27 16.67 2.06 -4.24
N ASP A 28 17.71 1.63 -3.54
CA ASP A 28 17.64 0.44 -2.66
C ASP A 28 16.69 0.68 -1.48
N LEU A 29 16.74 1.88 -0.88
CA LEU A 29 15.77 2.26 0.15
C LEU A 29 14.35 2.32 -0.41
N PHE A 30 14.15 2.92 -1.59
CA PHE A 30 12.84 2.92 -2.25
C PHE A 30 12.33 1.51 -2.50
N ASP A 31 13.15 0.62 -3.07
CA ASP A 31 12.76 -0.75 -3.40
C ASP A 31 12.33 -1.51 -2.14
N LYS A 32 13.00 -1.28 -1.00
CA LYS A 32 12.61 -1.85 0.31
C LYS A 32 11.25 -1.33 0.79
N TYR A 33 11.02 -0.03 0.76
CA TYR A 33 9.74 0.58 1.16
C TYR A 33 8.60 0.16 0.24
N TYR A 34 8.83 0.25 -1.06
CA TYR A 34 7.86 -0.14 -2.07
C TYR A 34 7.48 -1.62 -1.93
N SER A 35 8.47 -2.51 -1.77
CA SER A 35 8.23 -3.94 -1.56
C SER A 35 7.33 -4.18 -0.35
N PHE A 36 7.63 -3.55 0.79
CA PHE A 36 6.80 -3.68 2.00
C PHE A 36 5.35 -3.22 1.76
N ILE A 37 5.16 -2.03 1.20
CA ILE A 37 3.84 -1.46 0.93
C ILE A 37 3.06 -2.34 -0.05
N LEU A 38 3.70 -2.78 -1.14
CA LEU A 38 3.11 -3.60 -2.16
C LEU A 38 2.63 -4.94 -1.60
N TYR A 39 3.51 -5.69 -0.94
CA TYR A 39 3.15 -7.01 -0.42
C TYR A 39 2.16 -6.92 0.74
N GLY A 40 2.20 -5.85 1.55
CA GLY A 40 1.17 -5.56 2.54
C GLY A 40 -0.21 -5.34 1.91
N ALA A 41 -0.30 -4.51 0.86
CA ALA A 41 -1.55 -4.27 0.13
C ALA A 41 -2.09 -5.54 -0.55
N ILE A 42 -1.21 -6.37 -1.15
CA ILE A 42 -1.61 -7.65 -1.73
C ILE A 42 -2.19 -8.58 -0.66
N GLY A 43 -1.57 -8.65 0.53
CA GLY A 43 -2.07 -9.47 1.64
C GLY A 43 -3.45 -9.03 2.12
N LEU A 44 -3.69 -7.73 2.22
CA LEU A 44 -5.00 -7.15 2.55
C LEU A 44 -6.07 -7.49 1.50
N ILE A 45 -5.75 -7.36 0.21
CA ILE A 45 -6.68 -7.69 -0.88
C ILE A 45 -7.00 -9.18 -0.90
N ASP A 46 -6.00 -10.05 -0.74
CA ASP A 46 -6.19 -11.50 -0.69
C ASP A 46 -7.05 -11.91 0.51
N TYR A 47 -6.82 -11.33 1.70
CA TYR A 47 -7.67 -11.52 2.87
C TYR A 47 -9.12 -11.10 2.58
N TRP A 48 -9.32 -9.90 2.03
CA TRP A 48 -10.66 -9.36 1.75
C TRP A 48 -11.43 -10.23 0.75
N LEU A 49 -10.77 -10.68 -0.32
CA LEU A 49 -11.35 -11.61 -1.32
C LEU A 49 -11.75 -12.95 -0.68
N LYS A 50 -10.85 -13.56 0.10
CA LYS A 50 -11.10 -14.85 0.76
C LYS A 50 -12.21 -14.80 1.80
N ASN A 51 -12.43 -13.64 2.41
CA ASN A 51 -13.45 -13.44 3.43
C ASN A 51 -14.79 -12.92 2.88
N GLY A 52 -14.98 -12.96 1.55
CA GLY A 52 -16.26 -12.68 0.92
C GLY A 52 -16.56 -11.21 0.69
N LEU A 53 -15.53 -10.35 0.63
CA LEU A 53 -15.66 -8.93 0.31
C LEU A 53 -16.65 -8.17 1.22
N LYS A 54 -16.57 -8.42 2.53
CA LYS A 54 -17.53 -7.90 3.51
C LYS A 54 -17.49 -6.38 3.63
N GLU A 55 -16.29 -5.82 3.69
CA GLU A 55 -16.03 -4.39 3.76
C GLU A 55 -16.14 -3.73 2.38
N SER A 56 -16.41 -2.43 2.33
CA SER A 56 -16.44 -1.71 1.05
C SER A 56 -15.02 -1.51 0.49
N PRO A 57 -14.86 -1.39 -0.84
CA PRO A 57 -13.58 -1.06 -1.46
C PRO A 57 -12.95 0.22 -0.89
N GLU A 58 -13.77 1.24 -0.60
CA GLU A 58 -13.35 2.53 -0.06
C GLU A 58 -12.80 2.37 1.37
N TYR A 59 -13.47 1.57 2.20
CA TYR A 59 -12.98 1.26 3.55
C TYR A 59 -11.63 0.54 3.49
N MET A 60 -11.48 -0.45 2.61
CA MET A 60 -10.22 -1.17 2.46
C MET A 60 -9.08 -0.27 1.95
N ALA A 61 -9.38 0.69 1.07
CA ALA A 61 -8.42 1.69 0.61
C ALA A 61 -7.97 2.61 1.77
N MET A 62 -8.92 3.13 2.55
CA MET A 62 -8.64 3.95 3.73
C MET A 62 -7.83 3.19 4.79
N LEU A 63 -8.19 1.92 5.05
CA LEU A 63 -7.45 1.05 5.97
C LEU A 63 -6.00 0.87 5.52
N THR A 64 -5.81 0.58 4.23
CA THR A 64 -4.49 0.38 3.63
C THR A 64 -3.63 1.65 3.75
N GLU A 65 -4.20 2.81 3.42
CA GLU A 65 -3.54 4.12 3.57
C GLU A 65 -3.13 4.38 5.03
N ASN A 66 -4.04 4.17 5.98
CA ASN A 66 -3.77 4.39 7.39
C ASN A 66 -2.66 3.48 7.94
N ILE A 67 -2.62 2.20 7.52
CA ILE A 67 -1.54 1.28 7.89
C ILE A 67 -0.20 1.74 7.30
N ILE A 68 -0.18 2.18 6.03
CA ILE A 68 1.05 2.65 5.37
C ILE A 68 1.60 3.91 6.07
N LEU A 69 0.73 4.86 6.40
CA LEU A 69 1.14 6.14 6.98
C LEU A 69 1.45 6.07 8.49
N ASN A 70 0.68 5.27 9.23
CA ASN A 70 0.70 5.29 10.71
C ASN A 70 1.15 3.97 11.35
N GLY A 71 1.29 2.89 10.58
CA GLY A 71 1.64 1.56 11.09
C GLY A 71 0.68 1.10 12.18
N LEU A 72 1.20 0.52 13.26
CA LEU A 72 0.39 0.01 14.38
C LEU A 72 -0.39 1.09 15.14
N LYS A 73 -0.02 2.37 15.03
CA LYS A 73 -0.79 3.46 15.64
C LYS A 73 -2.18 3.60 15.00
N SER A 74 -2.35 3.14 13.77
CA SER A 74 -3.65 3.13 13.08
C SER A 74 -4.71 2.30 13.80
N VAL A 75 -4.32 1.27 14.55
CA VAL A 75 -5.27 0.41 15.29
C VAL A 75 -6.08 1.22 16.30
N ASN A 76 -5.47 2.25 16.91
CA ASN A 76 -6.17 3.10 17.86
C ASN A 76 -7.10 4.13 17.18
N LEU A 77 -6.88 4.43 15.90
CA LEU A 77 -7.69 5.38 15.10
C LEU A 77 -8.90 4.70 14.46
N ILE A 78 -8.85 3.39 14.24
CA ILE A 78 -9.95 2.61 13.66
C ILE A 78 -10.98 2.21 14.73
N ASN A 79 -10.54 2.08 15.99
CA ASN A 79 -11.38 1.68 17.11
C ASN A 79 -11.98 2.86 17.91
N SER A 80 -11.72 4.10 17.48
CA SER A 80 -12.25 5.35 18.05
C SER A 80 -13.39 5.90 17.20
#